data_AF-A0AA39K2J8-F1
#
_entry.id   AF-A0AA39K2J8-F1
#
_cell.length_a   1.000
_cell.length_b   1.000
_cell.length_c   1.000
_cell.angle_alpha   90.00
_cell.angle_beta   90.00
_cell.angle_gamma   90.00
#
_symmetry.space_group_name_H-M   'P 1'
#
loop_
_entity.id
_entity.type
_entity.pdbx_description
1 polymer ?
#
loop_
_entity_poly.entity_id
_entity_poly.type
_entity_poly.pdbx_seq_one_letter_code
_entity_poly.pdbx_strand_id
1 'polypeptide(L)'
;MRSALAQRQNSDPEVHGSGENGWKCLPNIVDATMYPEWVDNDKGAYLPIYQTAGIDTAEVTRAVIILQGKVSHISEARTVISTAVLVHQRACWSDWNTANNALYNATYNDPTIKHSQISIMCPCFLTKADLNAGAANDRQLLWEETTWISGHRNVAPDSVCGVNSFDVLDALVAYYMNRNVYPNLKVLVIGGHSAGGQMAQRYVTLRIPTDNDDMLHFWVANPASLCWLTSNRPFPDDGCKGFDDFKYGLKSNFPAYASKSARALGRDDIVKRYYSRTLN
;
A
#
# COMPACT_ATOMS: atom_id res chain seq x y z
N MET A 1 -2.20 33.37 4.47
CA MET A 1 -3.67 33.32 4.70
C MET A 1 -4.05 31.86 4.85
N ARG A 2 -4.66 31.46 5.97
CA ARG A 2 -5.18 30.10 6.16
C ARG A 2 -6.34 29.87 5.18
N SER A 3 -6.45 28.68 4.58
CA SER A 3 -7.52 28.40 3.61
C SER A 3 -8.89 28.35 4.29
N ALA A 4 -9.97 28.36 3.49
CA ALA A 4 -11.35 28.27 3.98
C ALA A 4 -11.73 26.91 4.57
N LEU A 5 -10.88 25.89 4.43
CA LEU A 5 -11.07 24.58 5.04
C LEU A 5 -10.56 24.63 6.48
N ALA A 6 -11.39 24.23 7.45
CA ALA A 6 -10.96 24.11 8.84
C ALA A 6 -9.95 22.97 9.01
N GLN A 7 -9.13 23.04 10.06
CA GLN A 7 -8.39 21.87 10.53
C GLN A 7 -9.40 20.77 10.84
N ARG A 8 -9.35 19.67 10.09
CA ARG A 8 -10.30 18.55 10.22
C ARG A 8 -9.53 17.30 10.59
N GLN A 9 -10.00 16.64 11.64
CA GLN A 9 -9.54 15.32 12.03
C GLN A 9 -10.76 14.40 12.01
N ASN A 10 -10.86 13.59 10.96
CA ASN A 10 -11.80 12.49 10.91
C ASN A 10 -11.29 11.41 11.87
N SER A 11 -12.10 11.02 12.84
CA SER A 11 -11.82 9.87 13.70
C SER A 11 -11.90 8.57 12.90
N ASP A 12 -11.13 7.57 13.29
CA ASP A 12 -11.30 6.23 12.75
C ASP A 12 -12.68 5.67 13.14
N PRO A 13 -13.33 4.90 12.24
CA PRO A 13 -14.60 4.26 12.55
C PRO A 13 -14.42 3.22 13.65
N GLU A 14 -15.48 3.01 14.45
CA GLU A 14 -15.55 1.84 15.32
C GLU A 14 -15.70 0.59 14.44
N VAL A 15 -14.81 -0.37 14.63
CA VAL A 15 -14.74 -1.62 13.86
C VAL A 15 -14.66 -2.81 14.80
N HIS A 16 -15.21 -3.94 14.35
CA HIS A 16 -15.12 -5.20 15.06
C HIS A 16 -14.12 -6.15 14.40
N GLY A 17 -13.46 -6.96 15.23
CA GLY A 17 -12.41 -7.87 14.79
C GLY A 17 -11.03 -7.33 15.13
N SER A 18 -10.01 -7.92 14.52
CA SER A 18 -8.64 -7.44 14.62
C SER A 18 -7.83 -7.86 13.41
N GLY A 19 -6.69 -7.24 13.16
CA GLY A 19 -5.81 -7.72 12.09
C GLY A 19 -5.19 -9.10 12.32
N GLU A 20 -5.35 -9.70 13.51
CA GLU A 20 -4.93 -11.07 13.81
C GLU A 20 -6.04 -12.08 13.52
N ASN A 21 -7.24 -11.80 14.06
CA ASN A 21 -8.38 -12.72 13.97
C ASN A 21 -9.28 -12.42 12.78
N GLY A 22 -8.92 -11.42 11.97
CA GLY A 22 -9.70 -10.91 10.87
C GLY A 22 -10.66 -9.81 11.29
N TRP A 23 -10.91 -8.91 10.36
CA TRP A 23 -11.95 -7.89 10.46
C TRP A 23 -13.33 -8.46 10.17
N LYS A 24 -14.37 -7.96 10.84
CA LYS A 24 -15.75 -8.41 10.60
C LYS A 24 -16.44 -7.69 9.45
N CYS A 25 -15.97 -6.50 9.11
CA CYS A 25 -16.45 -5.72 7.98
C CYS A 25 -15.40 -4.69 7.56
N LEU A 26 -15.56 -4.18 6.33
CA LEU A 26 -14.93 -2.94 5.89
C LEU A 26 -15.86 -1.78 6.26
N PRO A 27 -15.44 -0.83 7.11
CA PRO A 27 -16.31 0.25 7.56
C PRO A 27 -16.52 1.31 6.47
N ASN A 28 -17.61 2.07 6.56
CA ASN A 28 -17.69 3.34 5.84
C ASN A 28 -16.79 4.37 6.54
N ILE A 29 -16.04 5.15 5.75
CA ILE A 29 -15.21 6.25 6.28
C ILE A 29 -15.56 7.55 5.59
N VAL A 30 -15.39 8.64 6.32
CA VAL A 30 -15.74 9.99 5.88
C VAL A 30 -14.82 10.42 4.74
N ASP A 31 -15.39 11.04 3.71
CA ASP A 31 -14.70 11.54 2.51
C ASP A 31 -14.08 10.45 1.61
N ALA A 32 -14.36 9.16 1.83
CA ALA A 32 -13.96 8.07 0.95
C ALA A 32 -15.15 7.26 0.42
N THR A 33 -15.05 6.82 -0.82
CA THR A 33 -15.89 5.77 -1.40
C THR A 33 -15.17 4.43 -1.27
N MET A 34 -15.86 3.43 -0.73
CA MET A 34 -15.39 2.05 -0.74
C MET A 34 -15.81 1.37 -2.05
N TYR A 35 -14.85 0.78 -2.75
CA TYR A 35 -15.11 -0.07 -3.92
C TYR A 35 -14.77 -1.52 -3.54
N PRO A 36 -15.75 -2.34 -3.12
CA PRO A 36 -15.50 -3.70 -2.61
C PRO A 36 -15.10 -4.69 -3.71
N GLU A 37 -15.40 -4.36 -4.96
CA GLU A 37 -15.18 -5.15 -6.16
C GLU A 37 -14.26 -4.41 -7.15
N TRP A 38 -13.21 -3.74 -6.69
CA TRP A 38 -12.30 -3.03 -7.58
C TRP A 38 -11.35 -3.99 -8.31
N VAL A 39 -11.33 -3.90 -9.66
CA VAL A 39 -10.44 -4.64 -10.57
C VAL A 39 -10.18 -3.81 -11.82
N ASP A 40 -8.91 -3.70 -12.22
CA ASP A 40 -8.47 -3.20 -13.54
C ASP A 40 -7.86 -4.33 -14.40
N ASN A 41 -8.43 -5.54 -14.39
CA ASN A 41 -7.81 -6.71 -15.03
C ASN A 41 -8.74 -7.86 -15.48
N ASP A 42 -10.07 -7.75 -15.43
CA ASP A 42 -11.04 -8.76 -15.93
C ASP A 42 -10.84 -10.23 -15.47
N LYS A 43 -10.03 -10.48 -14.45
CA LYS A 43 -9.69 -11.85 -13.99
C LYS A 43 -10.80 -12.52 -13.16
N GLY A 44 -11.88 -11.80 -12.83
CA GLY A 44 -12.98 -12.35 -12.02
C GLY A 44 -12.71 -12.47 -10.52
N ALA A 45 -11.67 -11.79 -10.00
CA ALA A 45 -11.41 -11.67 -8.56
C ALA A 45 -11.00 -10.26 -8.20
N TYR A 46 -11.45 -9.77 -7.04
CA TYR A 46 -11.45 -8.35 -6.71
C TYR A 46 -10.60 -7.98 -5.50
N LEU A 47 -10.07 -6.77 -5.48
CA LEU A 47 -9.43 -6.19 -4.30
C LEU A 47 -10.26 -5.01 -3.80
N PRO A 48 -10.72 -4.99 -2.55
CA PRO A 48 -11.35 -3.80 -2.01
C PRO A 48 -10.37 -2.62 -1.95
N ILE A 49 -10.87 -1.43 -2.27
CA ILE A 49 -10.12 -0.19 -2.07
C ILE A 49 -11.00 0.86 -1.38
N TYR A 50 -10.35 1.81 -0.72
CA TYR A 50 -10.94 3.12 -0.40
C TYR A 50 -10.33 4.17 -1.31
N GLN A 51 -11.13 5.08 -1.85
CA GLN A 51 -10.66 6.19 -2.66
C GLN A 51 -11.41 7.48 -2.27
N THR A 52 -10.77 8.65 -2.40
CA THR A 52 -11.41 9.96 -2.19
C THR A 52 -12.76 10.05 -2.90
N ALA A 53 -13.80 10.36 -2.13
CA ALA A 53 -15.16 10.50 -2.62
C ALA A 53 -15.37 11.84 -3.35
N GLY A 54 -16.25 11.83 -4.37
CA GLY A 54 -16.79 13.05 -4.98
C GLY A 54 -15.76 13.92 -5.71
N ILE A 55 -14.62 13.36 -6.11
CA ILE A 55 -13.58 14.11 -6.82
C ILE A 55 -13.88 14.16 -8.33
N ASP A 56 -13.72 15.34 -8.93
CA ASP A 56 -13.68 15.48 -10.39
C ASP A 56 -12.30 15.02 -10.88
N THR A 57 -12.25 13.90 -11.61
CA THR A 57 -11.00 13.31 -12.07
C THR A 57 -10.25 14.20 -13.06
N ALA A 58 -10.94 15.14 -13.73
CA ALA A 58 -10.30 16.12 -14.59
C ALA A 58 -9.51 17.18 -13.79
N GLU A 59 -9.88 17.46 -12.53
CA GLU A 59 -9.18 18.42 -11.66
C GLU A 59 -8.02 17.79 -10.88
N VAL A 60 -7.92 16.46 -10.87
CA VAL A 60 -6.86 15.74 -10.17
C VAL A 60 -5.52 15.99 -10.83
N THR A 61 -4.60 16.61 -10.09
CA THR A 61 -3.21 16.83 -10.52
C THR A 61 -2.21 15.97 -9.75
N ARG A 62 -2.61 15.44 -8.60
CA ARG A 62 -1.80 14.51 -7.81
C ARG A 62 -2.65 13.36 -7.30
N ALA A 63 -2.08 12.17 -7.27
CA ALA A 63 -2.70 11.00 -6.68
C ALA A 63 -1.74 10.34 -5.70
N VAL A 64 -2.28 9.71 -4.66
CA VAL A 64 -1.53 9.03 -3.62
C VAL A 64 -2.14 7.66 -3.36
N ILE A 65 -1.40 6.60 -3.62
CA ILE A 65 -1.72 5.24 -3.18
C ILE A 65 -1.00 5.01 -1.85
N ILE A 66 -1.76 4.87 -0.76
CA ILE A 66 -1.23 4.57 0.57
C ILE A 66 -1.42 3.08 0.87
N LEU A 67 -0.30 2.37 1.06
CA LEU A 67 -0.26 0.95 1.37
C LEU A 67 -0.42 0.74 2.87
N GLN A 68 -1.32 -0.19 3.23
CA GLN A 68 -1.67 -0.45 4.62
C GLN A 68 -0.48 -0.90 5.48
N GLY A 69 -0.50 -0.56 6.76
CA GLY A 69 0.41 -1.12 7.76
C GLY A 69 0.11 -2.59 8.09
N LYS A 70 1.02 -3.23 8.85
CA LYS A 70 0.74 -4.53 9.49
C LYS A 70 0.11 -4.21 10.84
N VAL A 71 -0.98 -4.89 11.17
CA VAL A 71 -1.50 -4.93 12.55
C VAL A 71 -0.55 -5.78 13.40
N SER A 72 0.01 -5.20 14.46
CA SER A 72 0.79 -5.92 15.45
C SER A 72 0.04 -5.95 16.78
N HIS A 73 0.09 -7.10 17.46
CA HIS A 73 -0.36 -7.34 18.83
C HIS A 73 -0.19 -6.13 19.74
N ILE A 74 -1.23 -5.87 20.54
CA ILE A 74 -1.03 -5.58 21.96
C ILE A 74 -1.75 -6.68 22.72
N SER A 75 -1.02 -7.77 22.99
CA SER A 75 -1.31 -8.54 24.19
C SER A 75 -0.84 -7.70 25.39
N GLU A 76 -1.77 -7.44 26.32
CA GLU A 76 -1.47 -7.04 27.70
C GLU A 76 -0.91 -5.64 28.00
N ALA A 77 -1.43 -4.57 27.38
CA ALA A 77 -1.48 -3.26 28.06
C ALA A 77 -2.70 -3.16 29.00
N ARG A 78 -2.96 -4.21 29.80
CA ARG A 78 -3.76 -4.10 31.01
C ARG A 78 -2.77 -3.85 32.14
N THR A 79 -2.66 -2.59 32.55
CA THR A 79 -2.64 -2.10 33.95
C THR A 79 -1.94 -0.73 33.95
N VAL A 80 -2.70 0.31 34.31
CA VAL A 80 -2.28 1.70 34.56
C VAL A 80 -1.84 2.52 33.34
N ILE A 81 -2.81 3.05 32.59
CA ILE A 81 -2.91 4.46 32.15
C ILE A 81 -4.23 4.53 31.36
N SER A 82 -5.24 5.15 31.96
CA SER A 82 -6.57 5.41 31.38
C SER A 82 -6.56 6.55 30.35
N THR A 83 -5.45 6.72 29.63
CA THR A 83 -5.37 7.63 28.48
C THR A 83 -5.38 6.74 27.25
N ALA A 84 -6.45 6.85 26.47
CA ALA A 84 -6.66 6.14 25.23
C ALA A 84 -5.49 6.38 24.25
N VAL A 85 -4.43 5.58 24.37
CA VAL A 85 -3.66 5.21 23.18
C VAL A 85 -4.56 4.23 22.45
N LEU A 86 -5.50 4.78 21.67
CA LEU A 86 -6.15 4.05 20.60
C LEU A 86 -5.01 3.56 19.72
N VAL A 87 -4.58 2.33 19.97
CA VAL A 87 -3.66 1.63 19.10
C VAL A 87 -4.47 1.38 17.86
N HIS A 88 -4.34 2.30 16.91
CA HIS A 88 -4.99 2.23 15.62
C HIS A 88 -4.58 0.88 15.05
N GLN A 89 -5.55 -0.04 15.01
CA GLN A 89 -5.33 -1.30 14.37
C GLN A 89 -5.17 -1.00 12.88
N ARG A 90 -3.93 -1.10 12.40
CA ARG A 90 -3.55 -0.63 11.07
C ARG A 90 -4.26 -1.42 9.97
N ALA A 91 -5.24 -0.79 9.34
CA ALA A 91 -5.95 -1.31 8.19
C ALA A 91 -6.00 -0.26 7.08
N CYS A 92 -6.39 -0.68 5.88
CA CYS A 92 -6.48 0.22 4.72
C CYS A 92 -7.33 1.48 5.00
N TRP A 93 -8.44 1.38 5.75
CA TRP A 93 -9.26 2.55 6.09
C TRP A 93 -8.60 3.49 7.09
N SER A 94 -7.89 2.99 8.11
CA SER A 94 -7.20 3.84 9.09
C SER A 94 -6.02 4.58 8.44
N ASP A 95 -5.30 3.91 7.54
CA ASP A 95 -4.21 4.52 6.79
C ASP A 95 -4.75 5.54 5.78
N TRP A 96 -5.92 5.28 5.16
CA TRP A 96 -6.62 6.26 4.32
C TRP A 96 -7.01 7.50 5.12
N ASN A 97 -7.62 7.30 6.30
CA ASN A 97 -8.10 8.38 7.15
C ASN A 97 -6.95 9.23 7.68
N THR A 98 -5.83 8.59 8.04
CA THR A 98 -4.57 9.27 8.41
C THR A 98 -4.06 10.15 7.28
N ALA A 99 -4.03 9.63 6.04
CA ALA A 99 -3.59 10.39 4.88
C ALA A 99 -4.53 11.56 4.55
N ASN A 100 -5.84 11.37 4.67
CA ASN A 100 -6.82 12.43 4.45
C ASN A 100 -6.72 13.53 5.53
N ASN A 101 -6.54 13.17 6.80
CA ASN A 101 -6.29 14.12 7.88
C ASN A 101 -4.99 14.91 7.67
N ALA A 102 -3.94 14.25 7.18
CA ALA A 102 -2.70 14.93 6.80
C ALA A 102 -2.93 15.92 5.65
N LEU A 103 -3.75 15.56 4.65
CA LEU A 103 -4.10 16.45 3.54
C LEU A 103 -4.94 17.67 3.99
N TYR A 104 -5.88 17.50 4.93
CA TYR A 104 -6.58 18.63 5.55
C TYR A 104 -5.62 19.58 6.26
N ASN A 105 -4.70 19.03 7.06
CA ASN A 105 -3.70 19.84 7.75
C ASN A 105 -2.77 20.55 6.75
N ALA A 106 -2.35 19.89 5.67
CA ALA A 106 -1.53 20.50 4.63
C ALA A 106 -2.28 21.66 3.94
N THR A 107 -3.53 21.43 3.55
CA THR A 107 -4.39 22.44 2.88
C THR A 107 -4.74 23.61 3.80
N TYR A 108 -4.87 23.38 5.11
CA TYR A 108 -5.09 24.44 6.09
C TYR A 108 -3.88 25.36 6.21
N ASN A 109 -2.69 24.76 6.26
CA ASN A 109 -1.43 25.46 6.45
C ASN A 109 -0.91 26.12 5.16
N ASP A 110 -1.19 25.54 4.01
CA ASP A 110 -0.78 26.04 2.70
C ASP A 110 -1.99 26.13 1.74
N PRO A 111 -2.50 27.35 1.47
CA PRO A 111 -3.65 27.55 0.60
C PRO A 111 -3.36 27.26 -0.88
N THR A 112 -2.09 27.06 -1.27
CA THR A 112 -1.75 26.65 -2.64
C THR A 112 -2.03 25.17 -2.88
N ILE A 113 -2.12 24.38 -1.81
CA ILE A 113 -2.54 22.98 -1.86
C ILE A 113 -4.07 22.95 -1.91
N LYS A 114 -4.62 22.38 -2.98
CA LYS A 114 -6.07 22.20 -3.13
C LYS A 114 -6.42 20.75 -2.85
N HIS A 115 -7.15 20.51 -1.76
CA HIS A 115 -7.65 19.18 -1.39
C HIS A 115 -8.39 18.51 -2.55
N SER A 116 -9.24 19.27 -3.26
CA SER A 116 -10.02 18.78 -4.41
C SER A 116 -9.19 18.35 -5.64
N GLN A 117 -7.90 18.64 -5.69
CA GLN A 117 -7.00 18.24 -6.78
C GLN A 117 -6.12 17.03 -6.43
N ILE A 118 -6.35 16.43 -5.26
CA ILE A 118 -5.54 15.33 -4.72
C ILE A 118 -6.45 14.13 -4.44
N SER A 119 -6.23 13.05 -5.17
CA SER A 119 -6.90 11.77 -4.94
C SER A 119 -6.06 10.89 -4.01
N ILE A 120 -6.66 10.32 -2.97
CA ILE A 120 -6.04 9.34 -2.08
C ILE A 120 -6.74 8.00 -2.28
N MET A 121 -5.97 6.94 -2.43
CA MET A 121 -6.44 5.57 -2.54
C MET A 121 -5.70 4.65 -1.57
N CYS A 122 -6.42 3.74 -0.92
CA CYS A 122 -5.85 2.70 -0.07
C CYS A 122 -6.37 1.32 -0.50
N PRO A 123 -5.52 0.45 -1.08
CA PRO A 123 -5.87 -0.94 -1.28
C PRO A 123 -5.94 -1.72 0.03
N CYS A 124 -6.93 -2.61 0.14
CA CYS A 124 -7.13 -3.50 1.28
C CYS A 124 -6.59 -4.89 0.95
N PHE A 125 -5.35 -5.16 1.36
CA PHE A 125 -4.76 -6.50 1.30
C PHE A 125 -5.30 -7.34 2.45
N LEU A 126 -6.42 -8.02 2.18
CA LEU A 126 -7.11 -8.90 3.11
C LEU A 126 -6.50 -10.30 3.14
N THR A 127 -6.80 -11.04 4.21
CA THR A 127 -6.29 -12.38 4.48
C THR A 127 -7.43 -13.39 4.65
N LYS A 128 -7.09 -14.67 4.78
CA LYS A 128 -8.07 -15.71 5.16
C LYS A 128 -8.72 -15.44 6.52
N ALA A 129 -8.02 -14.77 7.44
CA ALA A 129 -8.61 -14.39 8.72
C ALA A 129 -9.78 -13.42 8.51
N ASP A 130 -9.61 -12.43 7.62
CA ASP A 130 -10.65 -11.47 7.27
C ASP A 130 -11.86 -12.12 6.58
N LEU A 131 -11.62 -13.15 5.75
CA LEU A 131 -12.70 -13.96 5.17
C LEU A 131 -13.49 -14.70 6.25
N ASN A 132 -12.80 -15.37 7.17
CA ASN A 132 -13.43 -16.12 8.25
C ASN A 132 -14.18 -15.20 9.24
N ALA A 133 -13.69 -13.97 9.45
CA ALA A 133 -14.30 -13.00 10.34
C ALA A 133 -15.47 -12.22 9.72
N GLY A 134 -15.50 -12.09 8.39
CA GLY A 134 -16.62 -11.53 7.61
C GLY A 134 -16.32 -10.26 6.81
N ALA A 135 -15.11 -9.71 6.86
CA ALA A 135 -14.72 -8.55 6.06
C ALA A 135 -14.39 -8.88 4.60
N ALA A 136 -14.15 -10.15 4.28
CA ALA A 136 -13.95 -10.60 2.90
C ALA A 136 -15.01 -11.61 2.42
N ASN A 137 -15.06 -11.82 1.10
CA ASN A 137 -15.89 -12.84 0.45
C ASN A 137 -15.07 -13.72 -0.52
N ASP A 138 -15.72 -14.76 -1.04
CA ASP A 138 -15.15 -15.80 -1.91
C ASP A 138 -14.83 -15.35 -3.34
N ARG A 139 -15.00 -14.06 -3.66
CA ARG A 139 -14.59 -13.45 -4.94
C ARG A 139 -13.42 -12.48 -4.75
N GLN A 140 -12.92 -12.29 -3.54
CA GLN A 140 -11.85 -11.33 -3.27
C GLN A 140 -10.46 -11.97 -3.24
N LEU A 141 -9.48 -11.22 -3.73
CA LEU A 141 -8.07 -11.55 -3.66
C LEU A 141 -7.61 -11.51 -2.20
N LEU A 142 -7.14 -12.64 -1.70
CA LEU A 142 -6.58 -12.77 -0.35
C LEU A 142 -5.12 -13.18 -0.39
N TRP A 143 -4.39 -12.84 0.68
CA TRP A 143 -3.01 -13.27 0.90
C TRP A 143 -2.86 -14.02 2.22
N GLU A 144 -1.82 -14.84 2.30
CA GLU A 144 -1.43 -15.49 3.55
C GLU A 144 -0.75 -14.45 4.45
N GLU A 145 -1.31 -14.18 5.62
CA GLU A 145 -0.78 -13.21 6.60
C GLU A 145 -0.23 -11.90 5.98
N THR A 146 1.10 -11.80 5.86
CA THR A 146 1.84 -10.62 5.42
C THR A 146 2.60 -10.86 4.11
N THR A 147 2.26 -11.93 3.40
CA THR A 147 2.92 -12.30 2.12
C THR A 147 2.69 -11.26 1.03
N TRP A 148 1.58 -10.50 1.09
CA TRP A 148 1.32 -9.35 0.22
C TRP A 148 2.43 -8.29 0.26
N ILE A 149 3.14 -8.12 1.38
CA ILE A 149 4.24 -7.13 1.49
C ILE A 149 5.40 -7.49 0.53
N SER A 150 5.49 -8.75 0.08
CA SER A 150 6.64 -9.29 -0.64
C SER A 150 6.28 -9.75 -2.06
N GLY A 151 5.15 -9.29 -2.63
CA GLY A 151 4.80 -9.64 -4.01
C GLY A 151 4.35 -11.09 -4.19
N HIS A 152 3.88 -11.77 -3.14
CA HIS A 152 3.43 -13.16 -3.27
C HIS A 152 2.12 -13.26 -4.06
N ARG A 153 1.87 -14.47 -4.58
CA ARG A 153 0.60 -14.84 -5.21
C ARG A 153 -0.54 -14.85 -4.19
N ASN A 154 -1.72 -14.53 -4.66
CA ASN A 154 -2.96 -14.66 -3.93
C ASN A 154 -3.22 -16.14 -3.54
N VAL A 155 -3.93 -16.33 -2.43
CA VAL A 155 -4.35 -17.64 -1.91
C VAL A 155 -5.86 -17.86 -2.00
N ALA A 156 -6.60 -16.86 -2.45
CA ALA A 156 -8.02 -16.92 -2.78
C ALA A 156 -8.34 -15.82 -3.81
N PRO A 157 -9.45 -15.95 -4.57
CA PRO A 157 -10.32 -17.12 -4.61
C PRO A 157 -9.69 -18.28 -5.38
N ASP A 158 -10.13 -19.52 -5.14
CA ASP A 158 -9.57 -20.71 -5.83
C ASP A 158 -9.77 -20.65 -7.36
N SER A 159 -10.80 -19.93 -7.81
CA SER A 159 -11.12 -19.71 -9.23
C SER A 159 -10.09 -18.83 -9.95
N VAL A 160 -9.30 -18.03 -9.23
CA VAL A 160 -8.32 -17.10 -9.79
C VAL A 160 -7.01 -17.26 -9.06
N CYS A 161 -6.01 -17.85 -9.71
CA CYS A 161 -4.70 -18.08 -9.10
C CYS A 161 -3.59 -17.28 -9.79
N GLY A 162 -2.53 -17.00 -9.05
CA GLY A 162 -1.30 -16.43 -9.60
C GLY A 162 -1.28 -14.91 -9.72
N VAL A 163 -2.26 -14.20 -9.17
CA VAL A 163 -2.23 -12.73 -9.05
C VAL A 163 -1.28 -12.37 -7.90
N ASN A 164 -0.19 -11.69 -8.22
CA ASN A 164 0.77 -11.21 -7.23
C ASN A 164 0.28 -9.88 -6.63
N SER A 165 0.60 -9.60 -5.38
CA SER A 165 0.25 -8.29 -4.80
C SER A 165 0.93 -7.11 -5.51
N PHE A 166 2.03 -7.35 -6.25
CA PHE A 166 2.64 -6.33 -7.11
C PHE A 166 1.93 -6.18 -8.46
N ASP A 167 1.23 -7.22 -8.96
CA ASP A 167 0.34 -7.06 -10.13
C ASP A 167 -0.83 -6.13 -9.77
N VAL A 168 -1.31 -6.21 -8.53
CA VAL A 168 -2.32 -5.29 -8.00
C VAL A 168 -1.80 -3.86 -7.98
N LEU A 169 -0.56 -3.63 -7.54
CA LEU A 169 0.02 -2.28 -7.57
C LEU A 169 0.20 -1.76 -8.99
N ASP A 170 0.62 -2.60 -9.94
CA ASP A 170 0.69 -2.22 -11.36
C ASP A 170 -0.69 -1.80 -11.90
N ALA A 171 -1.75 -2.50 -11.52
CA ALA A 171 -3.12 -2.15 -11.90
C ALA A 171 -3.57 -0.81 -11.30
N LEU A 172 -3.29 -0.55 -10.01
CA LEU A 172 -3.62 0.74 -9.37
C LEU A 172 -2.84 1.91 -10.00
N VAL A 173 -1.58 1.66 -10.39
CA VAL A 173 -0.77 2.62 -11.14
C VAL A 173 -1.38 2.88 -12.51
N ALA A 174 -1.71 1.83 -13.27
CA ALA A 174 -2.31 1.96 -14.59
C ALA A 174 -3.63 2.76 -14.55
N TYR A 175 -4.48 2.49 -13.56
CA TYR A 175 -5.71 3.23 -13.32
C TYR A 175 -5.49 4.74 -13.18
N TYR A 176 -4.53 5.16 -12.34
CA TYR A 176 -4.23 6.59 -12.19
C TYR A 176 -3.51 7.18 -13.40
N MET A 177 -2.63 6.42 -14.06
CA MET A 177 -1.90 6.89 -15.24
C MET A 177 -2.76 6.93 -16.52
N ASN A 178 -3.99 6.41 -16.48
CA ASN A 178 -4.92 6.48 -17.60
C ASN A 178 -5.39 7.93 -17.84
N ARG A 179 -4.85 8.56 -18.89
CA ARG A 179 -5.16 9.94 -19.29
C ARG A 179 -6.61 10.16 -19.73
N ASN A 180 -7.35 9.11 -20.08
CA ASN A 180 -8.77 9.23 -20.38
C ASN A 180 -9.60 9.39 -19.10
N VAL A 181 -9.09 8.92 -17.95
CA VAL A 181 -9.73 9.06 -16.64
C VAL A 181 -9.16 10.28 -15.90
N TYR A 182 -7.83 10.40 -15.86
CA TYR A 182 -7.09 11.46 -15.18
C TYR A 182 -6.24 12.29 -16.16
N PRO A 183 -6.87 13.14 -17.00
CA PRO A 183 -6.16 13.86 -18.06
C PRO A 183 -5.06 14.78 -17.51
N ASN A 184 -5.26 15.37 -16.33
CA ASN A 184 -4.38 16.39 -15.76
C ASN A 184 -3.43 15.87 -14.66
N LEU A 185 -3.33 14.55 -14.44
CA LEU A 185 -2.44 13.98 -13.43
C LEU A 185 -0.97 14.33 -13.73
N LYS A 186 -0.24 14.80 -12.73
CA LYS A 186 1.19 15.18 -12.85
C LYS A 186 2.10 14.29 -12.03
N VAL A 187 1.62 13.85 -10.86
CA VAL A 187 2.40 13.04 -9.93
C VAL A 187 1.52 11.96 -9.33
N LEU A 188 1.99 10.72 -9.36
CA LEU A 188 1.44 9.62 -8.57
C LEU A 188 2.46 9.25 -7.49
N VAL A 189 2.04 9.22 -6.24
CA VAL A 189 2.85 8.76 -5.12
C VAL A 189 2.36 7.39 -4.69
N ILE A 190 3.27 6.42 -4.52
CA ILE A 190 3.01 5.18 -3.79
C ILE A 190 3.79 5.24 -2.49
N GLY A 191 3.09 5.18 -1.36
CA GLY A 191 3.74 5.27 -0.07
C GLY A 191 3.10 4.41 0.99
N GLY A 192 3.77 4.26 2.13
CA GLY A 192 3.19 3.56 3.26
C GLY A 192 4.09 3.57 4.48
N HIS A 193 3.48 3.25 5.63
CA HIS A 193 4.13 3.20 6.92
C HIS A 193 4.30 1.75 7.42
N SER A 194 5.44 1.42 8.03
CA SER A 194 5.74 0.07 8.54
C SER A 194 5.65 -1.02 7.46
N ALA A 195 4.64 -1.88 7.46
CA ALA A 195 4.44 -2.86 6.40
C ALA A 195 4.17 -2.21 5.05
N GLY A 196 3.41 -1.11 5.02
CA GLY A 196 3.20 -0.35 3.79
C GLY A 196 4.51 0.19 3.23
N GLY A 197 5.40 0.67 4.11
CA GLY A 197 6.74 1.14 3.73
C GLY A 197 7.62 0.00 3.22
N GLN A 198 7.56 -1.18 3.86
CA GLN A 198 8.24 -2.38 3.37
C GLN A 198 7.74 -2.76 1.96
N MET A 199 6.42 -2.75 1.75
CA MET A 199 5.83 -3.10 0.46
C MET A 199 6.22 -2.07 -0.62
N ALA A 200 6.12 -0.78 -0.31
CA ALA A 200 6.54 0.29 -1.21
C ALA A 200 8.01 0.13 -1.62
N GLN A 201 8.90 -0.14 -0.67
CA GLN A 201 10.32 -0.31 -0.96
C GLN A 201 10.62 -1.58 -1.77
N ARG A 202 9.91 -2.68 -1.51
CA ARG A 202 10.09 -3.93 -2.28
C ARG A 202 9.51 -3.82 -3.69
N TYR A 203 8.35 -3.17 -3.83
CA TYR A 203 7.75 -2.90 -5.13
C TYR A 203 8.61 -1.95 -5.96
N VAL A 204 9.10 -0.84 -5.39
CA VAL A 204 10.02 0.06 -6.09
C VAL A 204 11.38 -0.62 -6.41
N THR A 205 11.73 -1.72 -5.74
CA THR A 205 12.92 -2.50 -6.12
C THR A 205 12.66 -3.40 -7.34
N LEU A 206 11.50 -4.05 -7.40
CA LEU A 206 11.23 -5.09 -8.39
C LEU A 206 10.34 -4.67 -9.55
N ARG A 207 9.66 -3.52 -9.46
CA ARG A 207 8.71 -3.06 -10.50
C ARG A 207 9.36 -3.08 -11.88
N ILE A 208 8.60 -3.58 -12.84
CA ILE A 208 8.98 -3.56 -14.25
C ILE A 208 8.61 -2.17 -14.81
N PRO A 209 9.56 -1.43 -15.41
CA PRO A 209 9.29 -0.09 -15.91
C PRO A 209 8.17 -0.06 -16.93
N THR A 210 7.34 0.99 -16.88
CA THR A 210 6.36 1.31 -17.90
C THR A 210 6.52 2.76 -18.36
N ASP A 211 5.71 3.18 -19.33
CA ASP A 211 5.68 4.56 -19.78
C ASP A 211 5.26 5.50 -18.62
N ASN A 212 5.79 6.72 -18.64
CA ASN A 212 5.52 7.78 -17.66
C ASN A 212 5.94 7.48 -16.20
N ASP A 213 6.87 6.54 -15.98
CA ASP A 213 7.41 6.25 -14.65
C ASP A 213 8.16 7.44 -14.02
N ASP A 214 8.51 8.49 -14.78
CA ASP A 214 9.03 9.75 -14.28
C ASP A 214 8.02 10.53 -13.41
N MET A 215 6.71 10.28 -13.61
CA MET A 215 5.64 10.81 -12.75
C MET A 215 5.46 10.03 -11.45
N LEU A 216 6.10 8.86 -11.33
CA LEU A 216 5.91 7.95 -10.21
C LEU A 216 6.92 8.22 -9.09
N HIS A 217 6.38 8.55 -7.93
CA HIS A 217 7.11 8.87 -6.72
C HIS A 217 6.86 7.79 -5.68
N PHE A 218 7.85 7.51 -4.85
CA PHE A 218 7.73 6.55 -3.76
C PHE A 218 8.02 7.21 -2.42
N TRP A 219 7.29 6.80 -1.38
CA TRP A 219 7.53 7.26 0.00
C TRP A 219 7.59 6.06 0.95
N VAL A 220 8.73 5.91 1.63
CA VAL A 220 9.01 4.74 2.47
C VAL A 220 9.11 5.17 3.93
N ALA A 221 8.04 5.00 4.71
CA ALA A 221 7.99 5.48 6.09
C ALA A 221 8.19 4.35 7.12
N ASN A 222 9.24 4.47 7.92
CA ASN A 222 9.57 3.59 9.06
C ASN A 222 9.33 2.08 8.78
N PRO A 223 9.86 1.49 7.70
CA PRO A 223 9.68 0.08 7.44
C PRO A 223 10.46 -0.74 8.47
N ALA A 224 9.86 -1.83 8.97
CA ALA A 224 10.54 -2.73 9.92
C ALA A 224 11.72 -3.48 9.28
N SER A 225 11.81 -3.50 7.94
CA SER A 225 12.97 -4.02 7.20
C SER A 225 13.04 -3.43 5.80
N LEU A 226 14.22 -3.45 5.19
CA LEU A 226 14.45 -3.03 3.81
C LEU A 226 15.04 -4.20 3.01
N CYS A 227 14.74 -4.26 1.72
CA CYS A 227 15.49 -5.08 0.78
C CYS A 227 16.86 -4.43 0.56
N TRP A 228 17.94 -5.13 0.91
CA TRP A 228 19.29 -4.63 0.76
C TRP A 228 19.69 -4.66 -0.71
N LEU A 229 20.11 -3.50 -1.21
CA LEU A 229 20.60 -3.34 -2.58
C LEU A 229 22.01 -3.92 -2.78
N THR A 230 22.70 -4.25 -1.68
CA THR A 230 24.03 -4.87 -1.67
C THR A 230 23.98 -6.19 -0.90
N SER A 231 24.92 -7.11 -1.16
CA SER A 231 25.14 -8.28 -0.31
C SER A 231 25.89 -7.96 0.97
N ASN A 232 26.57 -6.81 1.05
CA ASN A 232 27.33 -6.46 2.25
C ASN A 232 26.39 -6.22 3.42
N ARG A 233 26.78 -6.72 4.60
CA ARG A 233 26.09 -6.48 5.87
C ARG A 233 27.06 -5.83 6.86
N PRO A 234 26.57 -4.94 7.74
CA PRO A 234 27.40 -4.29 8.75
C PRO A 234 27.96 -5.26 9.80
N PHE A 235 27.31 -6.41 9.98
CA PHE A 235 27.77 -7.49 10.84
C PHE A 235 27.83 -8.80 10.04
N PRO A 236 28.82 -9.68 10.31
CA PRO A 236 28.91 -10.98 9.68
C PRO A 236 27.62 -11.79 9.91
N ASP A 237 27.13 -12.43 8.86
CA ASP A 237 25.88 -13.17 8.85
C ASP A 237 26.04 -14.59 8.29
N ASP A 238 27.25 -15.14 8.39
CA ASP A 238 27.65 -16.45 7.85
C ASP A 238 26.75 -17.62 8.32
N GLY A 239 26.04 -17.45 9.44
CA GLY A 239 25.06 -18.42 9.96
C GLY A 239 23.62 -18.26 9.42
N CYS A 240 23.29 -17.15 8.77
CA CYS A 240 21.96 -16.83 8.29
C CYS A 240 21.78 -17.27 6.83
N LYS A 241 21.39 -18.53 6.62
CA LYS A 241 21.09 -19.03 5.27
C LYS A 241 19.99 -18.18 4.61
N GLY A 242 20.24 -17.74 3.38
CA GLY A 242 19.28 -16.95 2.60
C GLY A 242 19.15 -15.48 3.02
N PHE A 243 20.08 -14.93 3.80
CA PHE A 243 20.08 -13.52 4.20
C PHE A 243 20.00 -12.53 3.02
N ASP A 244 20.49 -12.96 1.85
CA ASP A 244 20.55 -12.18 0.62
C ASP A 244 19.45 -12.58 -0.38
N ASP A 245 18.59 -13.52 0.01
CA ASP A 245 17.42 -13.85 -0.77
C ASP A 245 16.37 -12.75 -0.63
N PHE A 246 15.54 -12.59 -1.67
CA PHE A 246 14.39 -11.73 -1.56
C PHE A 246 13.48 -12.29 -0.45
N LYS A 247 13.02 -11.49 0.52
CA LYS A 247 12.80 -10.04 0.52
C LYS A 247 13.86 -9.16 1.19
N TYR A 248 14.99 -9.74 1.61
CA TYR A 248 16.05 -9.03 2.35
C TYR A 248 17.29 -8.73 1.49
N GLY A 249 17.43 -9.36 0.34
CA GLY A 249 18.46 -9.04 -0.65
C GLY A 249 18.00 -9.31 -2.07
N LEU A 250 18.98 -9.40 -2.97
CA LEU A 250 18.80 -9.50 -4.43
C LEU A 250 19.51 -10.72 -5.04
N LYS A 251 19.81 -11.75 -4.26
CA LYS A 251 20.50 -12.96 -4.74
C LYS A 251 19.54 -13.92 -5.44
N SER A 252 18.43 -14.28 -4.77
CA SER A 252 17.54 -15.33 -5.25
C SER A 252 16.12 -15.22 -4.64
N ASN A 253 15.25 -16.20 -4.89
CA ASN A 253 13.88 -16.32 -4.34
C ASN A 253 12.95 -15.11 -4.62
N PHE A 254 13.13 -14.46 -5.76
CA PHE A 254 12.24 -13.40 -6.23
C PHE A 254 10.79 -13.91 -6.42
N PRO A 255 9.78 -13.06 -6.13
CA PRO A 255 8.39 -13.39 -6.39
C PRO A 255 8.16 -13.63 -7.88
N ALA A 256 7.13 -14.42 -8.21
CA ALA A 256 6.82 -14.77 -9.60
C ALA A 256 6.74 -13.52 -10.50
N TYR A 257 6.14 -12.44 -9.97
CA TYR A 257 6.11 -11.09 -10.53
C TYR A 257 7.39 -10.66 -11.27
N ALA A 258 8.54 -10.67 -10.58
CA ALA A 258 9.80 -10.17 -11.14
C ALA A 258 10.83 -11.28 -11.37
N SER A 259 10.53 -12.54 -11.06
CA SER A 259 11.49 -13.65 -11.11
C SER A 259 12.25 -13.76 -12.44
N LYS A 260 11.56 -13.59 -13.58
CA LYS A 260 12.18 -13.59 -14.91
C LYS A 260 13.04 -12.34 -15.14
N SER A 261 12.51 -11.15 -14.82
CA SER A 261 13.21 -9.87 -15.02
C SER A 261 14.45 -9.77 -14.14
N ALA A 262 14.33 -10.10 -12.86
CA ALA A 262 15.42 -10.04 -11.88
C ALA A 262 16.57 -10.98 -12.23
N ARG A 263 16.27 -12.20 -12.71
CA ARG A 263 17.29 -13.15 -13.19
C ARG A 263 18.01 -12.65 -14.45
N ALA A 264 17.30 -11.96 -15.34
CA ALA A 264 17.87 -11.43 -16.56
C ALA A 264 18.76 -10.20 -16.32
N LEU A 265 18.39 -9.33 -15.38
CA LEU A 265 19.12 -8.11 -15.04
C LEU A 265 20.33 -8.38 -14.14
N GLY A 266 20.17 -9.28 -13.16
CA GLY A 266 21.13 -9.38 -12.06
C GLY A 266 21.04 -8.17 -11.10
N ARG A 267 21.80 -8.24 -10.01
CA ARG A 267 21.76 -7.23 -8.94
C ARG A 267 22.06 -5.82 -9.45
N ASP A 268 23.15 -5.64 -10.18
CA ASP A 268 23.67 -4.31 -10.51
C ASP A 268 22.67 -3.51 -11.35
N ASP A 269 21.99 -4.15 -12.31
CA ASP A 269 20.97 -3.49 -13.13
C ASP A 269 19.65 -3.28 -12.38
N ILE A 270 19.28 -4.15 -11.43
CA ILE A 270 18.17 -3.89 -10.50
C ILE A 270 18.46 -2.63 -9.66
N VAL A 271 19.69 -2.52 -9.14
CA VAL A 271 20.13 -1.38 -8.32
C VAL A 271 20.18 -0.09 -9.14
N LYS A 272 20.72 -0.16 -10.36
CA LYS A 272 20.72 0.98 -11.29
C LYS A 272 19.29 1.45 -11.59
N ARG A 273 18.37 0.52 -11.82
CA ARG A 273 16.94 0.82 -11.98
C ARG A 273 16.32 1.39 -10.70
N TYR A 274 16.71 0.93 -9.53
CA TYR A 274 16.22 1.49 -8.27
C TYR A 274 16.64 2.96 -8.12
N TYR A 275 17.91 3.27 -8.43
CA TYR A 275 18.45 4.63 -8.34
C TYR A 275 17.91 5.60 -9.38
N SER A 276 17.32 5.11 -10.48
CA SER A 276 16.67 5.98 -11.46
C SER A 276 15.26 6.42 -11.06
N ARG A 277 14.75 5.99 -9.90
CA ARG A 277 13.39 6.27 -9.43
C ARG A 277 13.37 7.38 -8.39
N THR A 278 12.25 8.07 -8.31
CA THR A 278 12.07 9.16 -7.34
C THR A 278 11.57 8.64 -6.00
N LEU A 279 12.48 8.49 -5.04
CA LEU A 279 12.16 8.16 -3.64
C LEU A 279 12.24 9.44 -2.80
N ASN A 280 11.14 9.78 -2.12
CA ASN A 280 11.00 10.97 -1.26
C ASN A 280 11.04 10.60 0.23
#